data_AF-A0A6G3MN40-F1
#
_entry.id   AF-A0A6G3MN40-F1
#
_cell.length_a   1.000
_cell.length_b   1.000
_cell.length_c   1.000
_cell.angle_alpha   90.00
_cell.angle_beta   90.00
_cell.angle_gamma   90.00
#
_symmetry.space_group_name_H-M   'P 1'
#
loop_
_entity.id
_entity.type
_entity.pdbx_description
1 polymer ?
#
loop_
_entity_poly.entity_id
_entity_poly.type
_entity_poly.pdbx_seq_one_letter_code
_entity_poly.pdbx_strand_id
1 'polypeptide(L)'
;IRDIEVINNELRLKDLEYVKSRLENMEKIITRANDRAKFYQVECMNKVLNMLKNNEWVRKSRDWNLKEIELLNEHLLITAKPVIYLVNIGENDFIRKKNKWLVKIKEWIDQNDPGSMLI
;
A
#
# COMPACT_ATOMS: atom_id res chain seq x y z
N ILE A 1 13.26 -2.89 -12.75
CA ILE A 1 12.79 -3.68 -11.58
C ILE A 1 13.27 -3.02 -10.29
N ARG A 2 14.58 -2.87 -10.07
CA ARG A 2 15.14 -2.18 -8.87
C ARG A 2 14.42 -0.88 -8.52
N ASP A 3 14.20 0.00 -9.50
CA ASP A 3 13.57 1.31 -9.24
C ASP A 3 12.13 1.17 -8.73
N ILE A 4 11.38 0.19 -9.25
CA ILE A 4 10.01 -0.13 -8.80
C ILE A 4 10.04 -0.60 -7.33
N GLU A 5 10.99 -1.48 -6.99
CA GLU A 5 11.16 -1.98 -5.62
C GLU A 5 11.59 -0.88 -4.65
N VAL A 6 12.48 0.02 -5.07
CA VAL A 6 12.91 1.16 -4.25
C VAL A 6 11.73 2.08 -3.94
N ILE A 7 11.01 2.54 -4.97
CA ILE A 7 9.82 3.39 -4.79
C ILE A 7 8.80 2.68 -3.90
N ASN A 8 8.56 1.38 -4.13
CA ASN A 8 7.56 0.67 -3.36
C ASN A 8 7.92 0.50 -1.88
N ASN A 9 9.21 0.33 -1.60
CA ASN A 9 9.71 0.26 -0.24
C ASN A 9 9.67 1.62 0.46
N GLU A 10 10.05 2.71 -0.23
CA GLU A 10 10.01 4.06 0.32
C GLU A 10 8.59 4.47 0.73
N LEU A 11 7.61 4.28 -0.17
CA LEU A 11 6.21 4.61 0.10
C LEU A 11 5.66 3.80 1.28
N ARG A 12 5.98 2.51 1.33
CA ARG A 12 5.58 1.63 2.44
C ARG A 12 6.22 2.06 3.76
N LEU A 13 7.52 2.37 3.77
CA LEU A 13 8.22 2.78 4.99
C LEU A 13 7.66 4.10 5.55
N LYS A 14 7.28 5.02 4.67
CA LYS A 14 6.62 6.27 5.08
C LYS A 14 5.27 6.02 5.76
N ASP A 15 4.43 5.17 5.17
CA ASP A 15 3.17 4.78 5.80
C ASP A 15 3.40 4.00 7.09
N LEU A 16 4.43 3.14 7.16
CA LEU A 16 4.77 2.36 8.35
C LEU A 16 5.13 3.27 9.54
N GLU A 17 5.93 4.30 9.30
CA GLU A 17 6.29 5.30 10.32
C GLU A 17 5.07 6.08 10.78
N TYR A 18 4.25 6.55 9.84
CA TYR A 18 3.00 7.25 10.14
C TYR A 18 2.05 6.41 11.00
N VAL A 19 1.80 5.16 10.60
CA VAL A 19 0.90 4.23 11.31
C VAL A 19 1.41 3.94 12.71
N LYS A 20 2.71 3.72 12.91
CA LYS A 20 3.30 3.52 14.25
C LYS A 20 3.05 4.71 15.16
N SER A 21 3.40 5.92 14.71
CA SER A 21 3.20 7.14 15.50
C SER A 21 1.73 7.38 15.83
N ARG A 22 0.84 7.09 14.87
CA ARG A 22 -0.60 7.29 15.08
C ARG A 22 -1.20 6.25 16.03
N LEU A 23 -0.79 4.98 15.91
CA LEU A 23 -1.23 3.89 16.78
C LEU A 23 -0.88 4.18 18.24
N GLU A 24 0.35 4.58 18.53
CA GLU A 24 0.79 4.90 19.90
C GLU A 24 -0.06 6.01 20.55
N ASN A 25 -0.44 7.02 19.76
CA ASN A 25 -1.30 8.11 20.22
C ASN A 25 -2.74 7.63 20.48
N MET A 26 -3.28 6.80 19.58
CA MET A 26 -4.63 6.24 19.71
C MET A 26 -4.74 5.31 20.92
N GLU A 27 -3.77 4.42 21.15
CA GLU A 27 -3.73 3.53 22.30
C GLU A 27 -3.71 4.30 23.62
N LYS A 28 -2.91 5.37 23.71
CA LYS A 28 -2.87 6.24 24.90
C LYS A 28 -4.21 6.92 25.16
N ILE A 29 -4.87 7.45 24.13
CA ILE A 29 -6.16 8.15 24.27
C ILE A 29 -7.26 7.17 24.69
N ILE A 30 -7.34 6.00 24.04
CA ILE A 30 -8.40 5.01 24.30
C ILE A 30 -8.25 4.40 25.69
N THR A 31 -7.02 4.08 26.10
CA THR A 31 -6.74 3.55 27.45
C THR A 31 -7.15 4.56 28.53
N ARG A 32 -6.87 5.86 28.32
CA ARG A 32 -7.27 6.93 29.26
C ARG A 32 -8.78 7.15 29.29
N ALA A 33 -9.45 7.08 28.14
CA ALA A 33 -10.88 7.32 28.02
C ALA A 33 -11.75 6.10 28.43
N ASN A 34 -11.15 4.91 28.59
CA ASN A 34 -11.84 3.63 28.78
C ASN A 34 -12.97 3.39 27.76
N ASP A 35 -12.80 3.93 26.55
CA ASP A 35 -13.81 3.95 25.51
C ASP A 35 -13.71 2.69 24.65
N ARG A 36 -14.44 1.64 25.07
CA ARG A 36 -14.48 0.35 24.37
C ARG A 36 -15.00 0.46 22.93
N ALA A 37 -15.77 1.51 22.60
CA ALA A 37 -16.31 1.69 21.27
C ALA A 37 -15.22 2.06 20.25
N LYS A 38 -14.05 2.55 20.67
CA LYS A 38 -12.94 2.91 19.79
C LYS A 38 -11.86 1.83 19.66
N PHE A 39 -12.01 0.72 20.38
CA PHE A 39 -11.03 -0.37 20.35
C PHE A 39 -10.86 -0.98 18.95
N TYR A 40 -11.93 -1.03 18.15
CA TYR A 40 -11.87 -1.51 16.76
C TYR A 40 -10.91 -0.68 15.89
N GLN A 41 -10.70 0.61 16.20
CA GLN A 41 -9.81 1.46 15.43
C GLN A 41 -8.34 1.07 15.65
N VAL A 42 -7.98 0.71 16.89
CA VAL A 42 -6.66 0.21 17.24
C VAL A 42 -6.41 -1.16 16.62
N GLU A 43 -7.42 -2.03 16.61
CA GLU A 43 -7.34 -3.33 15.97
C GLU A 43 -7.09 -3.21 14.46
N CYS A 44 -7.85 -2.34 13.78
CA CYS A 44 -7.66 -2.05 12.36
C CYS A 44 -6.26 -1.48 12.08
N MET A 45 -5.80 -0.51 12.86
CA MET A 45 -4.47 0.09 12.68
C MET A 45 -3.34 -0.90 13.00
N ASN A 46 -3.53 -1.84 13.92
CA ASN A 46 -2.60 -2.94 14.16
C ASN A 46 -2.55 -3.93 12.99
N LYS A 47 -3.69 -4.24 12.38
CA LYS A 47 -3.76 -5.04 11.14
C LYS A 47 -2.97 -4.38 10.02
N VAL A 48 -3.16 -3.07 9.79
CA VAL A 48 -2.38 -2.28 8.83
C VAL A 48 -0.88 -2.32 9.14
N LEU A 49 -0.49 -2.12 10.41
CA LEU A 49 0.89 -2.14 10.84
C LEU A 49 1.56 -3.49 10.53
N ASN A 50 0.86 -4.59 10.77
CA ASN A 50 1.38 -5.94 10.48
C ASN A 50 1.55 -6.18 8.98
N MET A 51 0.60 -5.74 8.15
CA MET A 51 0.74 -5.81 6.69
C MET A 51 1.97 -5.03 6.21
N LEU A 52 2.13 -3.79 6.66
CA LEU A 52 3.26 -2.95 6.28
C LEU A 52 4.59 -3.54 6.76
N LYS A 53 4.64 -4.20 7.92
CA LYS A 53 5.84 -4.94 8.39
C LYS A 53 6.17 -6.15 7.50
N ASN A 54 5.15 -6.85 7.00
CA ASN A 54 5.30 -8.03 6.13
C ASN A 54 5.63 -7.68 4.67
N ASN A 55 6.03 -6.43 4.38
CA ASN A 55 6.28 -5.92 3.02
C ASN A 55 5.03 -5.92 2.12
N GLU A 56 3.84 -5.89 2.70
CA GLU A 56 2.58 -5.82 1.97
C GLU A 56 2.02 -4.40 1.99
N TRP A 57 1.34 -4.04 0.90
CA TRP A 57 0.63 -2.78 0.78
C TRP A 57 -0.81 -2.94 1.24
N VAL A 58 -1.37 -1.90 1.86
CA VAL A 58 -2.74 -1.92 2.41
C VAL A 58 -3.79 -2.28 1.35
N ARG A 59 -3.62 -1.81 0.11
CA ARG A 59 -4.54 -2.12 -1.01
C ARG A 59 -4.60 -3.59 -1.42
N LYS A 60 -3.62 -4.41 -1.02
CA LYS A 60 -3.56 -5.84 -1.39
C LYS A 60 -4.54 -6.69 -0.58
N SER A 61 -4.90 -6.26 0.63
CA SER A 61 -5.92 -6.98 1.40
C SER A 61 -7.30 -6.71 0.82
N ARG A 62 -8.06 -7.78 0.60
CA ARG A 62 -9.46 -7.74 0.18
C ARG A 62 -10.43 -7.87 1.35
N ASP A 63 -9.90 -8.09 2.55
CA ASP A 63 -10.67 -8.46 3.73
C ASP A 63 -10.89 -7.24 4.64
N TRP A 64 -11.29 -6.11 4.04
CA TRP A 64 -11.64 -4.90 4.78
C TRP A 64 -13.15 -4.80 4.95
N ASN A 65 -13.60 -4.58 6.20
CA ASN A 65 -14.99 -4.28 6.48
C ASN A 65 -15.31 -2.79 6.26
N LEU A 66 -16.59 -2.43 6.18
CA LEU A 66 -17.01 -1.05 5.89
C LEU A 66 -16.47 -0.03 6.92
N LYS A 67 -16.44 -0.38 8.21
CA LYS A 67 -15.94 0.50 9.28
C LYS A 67 -14.42 0.68 9.20
N GLU A 68 -13.69 -0.38 8.84
CA GLU A 68 -12.26 -0.31 8.58
C GLU A 68 -11.97 0.57 7.37
N ILE A 69 -12.75 0.45 6.28
CA ILE A 69 -12.60 1.29 5.09
C ILE A 69 -12.82 2.77 5.42
N GLU A 70 -13.87 3.10 6.19
CA GLU A 70 -14.11 4.47 6.66
C GLU A 70 -12.91 5.01 7.44
N LEU A 71 -12.37 4.22 8.38
CA LEU A 71 -11.19 4.61 9.16
C LEU A 71 -9.95 4.77 8.27
N LEU A 72 -9.71 3.87 7.33
CA LEU A 72 -8.57 3.94 6.40
C LEU A 72 -8.64 5.21 5.54
N ASN A 73 -9.84 5.61 5.13
CA ASN A 73 -10.07 6.82 4.36
C ASN A 73 -9.79 8.11 5.17
N GLU A 74 -9.89 8.09 6.50
CA GLU A 74 -9.47 9.21 7.35
C GLU A 74 -7.94 9.37 7.37
N HIS A 75 -7.20 8.25 7.28
CA HIS A 75 -5.73 8.25 7.36
C HIS A 75 -5.04 8.52 6.01
N LEU A 76 -5.73 8.32 4.89
CA LEU A 76 -5.24 8.60 3.53
C LEU A 76 -3.87 7.98 3.23
N LEU A 77 -3.66 6.74 3.66
CA LEU A 77 -2.42 5.98 3.44
C LEU A 77 -2.05 5.91 1.96
N ILE A 78 -0.77 6.07 1.65
CA ILE A 78 -0.29 6.06 0.26
C ILE A 78 -0.43 4.66 -0.35
N THR A 79 -0.09 3.64 0.43
CA THR A 79 -0.16 2.22 0.05
C THR A 79 -1.58 1.68 -0.10
N ALA A 80 -2.61 2.45 0.28
CA ALA A 80 -4.01 2.13 0.03
C ALA A 80 -4.50 2.60 -1.36
N LYS A 81 -3.78 3.52 -2.01
CA LYS A 81 -4.19 4.09 -3.31
C LYS A 81 -3.91 3.10 -4.46
N PRO A 82 -4.79 3.05 -5.49
CA PRO A 82 -4.52 2.25 -6.69
C PRO A 82 -3.29 2.78 -7.43
N VAL A 83 -2.54 1.88 -8.08
CA VAL A 83 -1.32 2.21 -8.83
C VAL A 83 -1.47 1.81 -10.29
N ILE A 84 -0.94 2.65 -11.17
CA ILE A 84 -0.81 2.39 -12.61
C ILE A 84 0.67 2.50 -12.95
N TYR A 85 1.19 1.52 -13.69
CA TYR A 85 2.56 1.51 -14.18
C TYR A 85 2.60 2.08 -15.59
N LEU A 86 3.22 3.24 -15.75
CA LEU A 86 3.47 3.88 -17.05
C LEU A 86 4.93 3.61 -17.44
N VAL A 87 5.14 2.78 -18.46
CA VAL A 87 6.49 2.45 -18.92
C VAL A 87 6.87 3.34 -20.09
N ASN A 88 7.71 4.33 -19.81
CA ASN A 88 8.24 5.19 -20.84
C ASN A 88 9.22 4.42 -21.76
N ILE A 89 8.86 4.26 -23.03
CA ILE A 89 9.69 3.62 -24.07
C ILE A 89 9.84 4.55 -25.27
N GLY A 90 10.93 4.40 -26.03
CA GLY A 90 11.14 5.17 -27.24
C GLY A 90 10.07 4.88 -28.31
N GLU A 91 9.78 5.86 -29.16
CA GLU A 91 8.74 5.78 -30.20
C GLU A 91 8.91 4.54 -31.10
N ASN A 92 10.14 4.25 -31.54
CA ASN A 92 10.44 3.09 -32.36
C ASN A 92 10.13 1.75 -31.66
N ASP A 93 10.38 1.66 -30.36
CA ASP A 93 10.11 0.46 -29.56
C ASP A 93 8.60 0.29 -29.31
N PHE A 94 7.90 1.41 -29.14
CA PHE A 94 6.44 1.44 -29.00
C PHE A 94 5.76 0.93 -30.26
N ILE A 95 6.13 1.46 -31.44
CA ILE A 95 5.60 1.02 -32.73
C ILE A 95 5.88 -0.47 -32.97
N ARG A 96 7.11 -0.92 -32.67
CA ARG A 96 7.52 -2.32 -32.82
C ARG A 96 6.91 -3.25 -31.77
N LYS A 97 6.29 -2.71 -30.71
CA LYS A 97 5.75 -3.44 -29.55
C LYS A 97 6.77 -4.40 -28.92
N LYS A 98 8.05 -4.03 -28.93
CA LYS A 98 9.15 -4.85 -28.42
C LYS A 98 10.10 -3.98 -27.63
N ASN A 99 10.25 -4.29 -26.35
CA ASN A 99 11.24 -3.67 -25.49
C ASN A 99 11.80 -4.71 -24.50
N LYS A 100 13.11 -4.65 -24.25
CA LYS A 100 13.84 -5.59 -23.36
C LYS A 100 13.29 -5.60 -21.93
N TRP A 101 12.76 -4.48 -21.46
CA TRP A 101 12.29 -4.29 -20.09
C TRP A 101 10.80 -4.56 -19.92
N LEU A 102 9.99 -4.39 -20.96
CA LEU A 102 8.54 -4.52 -20.86
C LEU A 102 8.11 -5.90 -20.34
N VAL A 103 8.72 -6.97 -20.85
CA VAL A 103 8.43 -8.35 -20.40
C VAL A 103 8.79 -8.53 -18.92
N LYS A 104 9.99 -8.07 -18.54
CA LYS A 104 10.48 -8.18 -17.16
C LYS A 104 9.64 -7.37 -16.16
N ILE A 105 9.17 -6.19 -16.57
CA ILE A 105 8.30 -5.33 -15.75
C ILE A 105 6.93 -6.00 -15.60
N LYS A 106 6.38 -6.53 -16.69
CA LYS A 106 5.10 -7.25 -16.65
C LYS A 106 5.15 -8.46 -15.72
N GLU A 107 6.16 -9.32 -15.87
CA GLU A 107 6.35 -10.48 -14.99
C GLU A 107 6.47 -10.08 -13.52
N TRP A 108 7.21 -9.01 -13.24
CA TRP A 108 7.34 -8.49 -11.88
C TRP A 108 5.99 -7.98 -11.32
N ILE A 109 5.19 -7.26 -12.12
CA ILE A 109 3.86 -6.77 -11.73
C ILE A 109 2.92 -7.95 -11.47
N ASP A 110 2.88 -8.95 -12.36
CA ASP A 110 2.00 -10.11 -12.21
C ASP A 110 2.28 -10.89 -10.91
N GLN A 111 3.54 -10.93 -10.47
CA GLN A 111 3.95 -11.60 -9.23
C GLN A 111 3.75 -10.73 -7.97
N ASN A 112 4.12 -9.45 -8.04
CA ASN A 112 4.21 -8.59 -6.86
C ASN A 112 3.00 -7.69 -6.67
N ASP A 113 2.21 -7.44 -7.71
CA ASP A 113 1.11 -6.49 -7.69
C ASP A 113 0.00 -6.90 -8.69
N PRO A 114 -0.61 -8.08 -8.48
CA PRO A 114 -1.53 -8.67 -9.43
C PRO A 114 -2.77 -7.78 -9.63
N GLY A 115 -3.12 -7.55 -10.90
CA GLY A 115 -4.27 -6.74 -11.29
C GLY A 115 -3.98 -5.26 -11.52
N SER A 116 -2.75 -4.80 -11.27
CA SER A 116 -2.35 -3.44 -11.63
C SER A 116 -2.22 -3.25 -13.13
N MET A 117 -2.63 -2.07 -13.60
CA MET A 117 -2.62 -1.73 -15.02
C MET A 117 -1.21 -1.33 -15.46
N LEU A 118 -0.75 -1.93 -16.56
CA LEU A 118 0.49 -1.60 -17.26
C LEU A 118 0.15 -0.90 -18.57
N ILE A 119 0.65 0.32 -18.76
CA ILE A 119 0.46 1.16 -19.94
C ILE A 119 1.83 1.46 -20.57
#